data_AF-A0A969I4Z3-F1
#
_entry.id   AF-A0A969I4Z3-F1
#
_cell.length_a   1.000
_cell.length_b   1.000
_cell.length_c   1.000
_cell.angle_alpha   90.00
_cell.angle_beta   90.00
_cell.angle_gamma   90.00
#
_symmetry.space_group_name_H-M   'P 1'
#
loop_
_entity.id
_entity.type
_entity.pdbx_description
1 polymer ?
#
loop_
_entity_poly.entity_id
_entity_poly.type
_entity_poly.pdbx_seq_one_letter_code
_entity_poly.pdbx_strand_id
1 'polypeptide(L)'
;MQADNASEPLEANLRLRVPQQNLDAFVEALSELGTVERQNLTAQDVSDQLVDLAARVRNLRKAEETLLGIMERTGAVADVLKVAQELNNTRAEIERIEAQRQDLSNRVAFSTVNVQFQLAGTAIPETPAIATQLGNTWQSASHSVSRFTLGLLKLSLWLLVYSPYWLAIAAIVWLILRSRSRRSTRARAVETLPPQP
;
A
#
# COMPACT_ATOMS: atom_id res chain seq x y z
N MET A 1 29.33 8.46 -8.88
CA MET A 1 28.90 7.52 -7.82
C MET A 1 27.39 7.43 -7.90
N GLN A 2 26.86 6.21 -7.97
CA GLN A 2 25.43 5.94 -8.17
C GLN A 2 24.62 6.42 -6.96
N ALA A 3 23.46 7.03 -7.19
CA ALA A 3 22.45 7.27 -6.16
C ALA A 3 21.24 6.39 -6.49
N ASP A 4 21.37 5.10 -6.21
CA ASP A 4 20.34 4.09 -6.49
C ASP A 4 19.55 3.83 -5.20
N ASN A 5 18.63 4.75 -4.91
CA ASN A 5 17.64 4.63 -3.83
C ASN A 5 16.26 4.30 -4.44
N ALA A 6 16.21 3.35 -5.38
CA ALA A 6 14.96 2.67 -5.66
C ALA A 6 14.58 1.87 -4.40
N SER A 7 13.49 2.27 -3.74
CA SER A 7 12.95 1.50 -2.62
C SER A 7 12.58 0.11 -3.16
N GLU A 8 13.25 -0.95 -2.67
CA GLU A 8 12.91 -2.31 -3.11
C GLU A 8 11.41 -2.56 -2.89
N PRO A 9 10.67 -3.05 -3.90
CA PRO A 9 9.24 -3.27 -3.76
C PRO A 9 9.00 -4.28 -2.65
N LEU A 10 8.11 -3.95 -1.72
CA LEU A 10 7.80 -4.84 -0.61
C LEU A 10 7.04 -6.06 -1.13
N GLU A 11 7.72 -7.20 -1.13
CA GLU A 11 7.19 -8.48 -1.58
C GLU A 11 6.97 -9.44 -0.42
N ALA A 12 5.85 -10.18 -0.47
CA ALA A 12 5.52 -11.23 0.49
C ALA A 12 5.15 -12.51 -0.26
N ASN A 13 5.85 -13.60 0.05
CA ASN A 13 5.65 -14.92 -0.56
C ASN A 13 5.02 -15.89 0.43
N LEU A 14 3.81 -16.37 0.13
CA LEU A 14 3.09 -17.36 0.93
C LEU A 14 2.89 -18.66 0.15
N ARG A 15 3.08 -19.80 0.81
CA ARG A 15 2.81 -21.14 0.26
C ARG A 15 1.78 -21.85 1.13
N LEU A 16 0.63 -22.13 0.54
CA LEU A 16 -0.56 -22.61 1.23
C LEU A 16 -1.00 -23.95 0.64
N ARG A 17 -1.57 -24.83 1.48
CA ARG A 17 -2.25 -26.06 1.05
C ARG A 17 -3.74 -25.87 1.21
N VAL A 18 -4.48 -26.05 0.11
CA VAL A 18 -5.93 -25.85 0.04
C VAL A 18 -6.56 -27.17 -0.38
N PRO A 19 -7.61 -27.68 0.30
CA PRO A 19 -8.35 -28.85 -0.17
C PRO A 19 -8.83 -28.64 -1.61
N GLN A 20 -8.70 -29.63 -2.48
CA GLN A 20 -9.03 -29.50 -3.91
C GLN A 20 -10.45 -28.93 -4.14
N GLN A 21 -11.41 -29.36 -3.32
CA GLN A 21 -12.82 -28.93 -3.37
C GLN A 21 -13.03 -27.43 -3.12
N ASN A 22 -12.08 -26.76 -2.46
CA ASN A 22 -12.17 -25.36 -2.07
C ASN A 22 -11.18 -24.47 -2.85
N LEU A 23 -10.47 -25.01 -3.84
CA LEU A 23 -9.44 -24.29 -4.58
C LEU A 23 -10.01 -23.07 -5.30
N ASP A 24 -11.10 -23.26 -6.05
CA ASP A 24 -11.67 -22.20 -6.90
C ASP A 24 -12.17 -21.03 -6.06
N ALA A 25 -12.94 -21.30 -5.00
CA ALA A 25 -13.40 -20.29 -4.05
C ALA A 25 -12.25 -19.58 -3.30
N PHE A 26 -11.14 -20.27 -3.03
CA PHE A 26 -9.96 -19.66 -2.44
C PHE A 26 -9.23 -18.73 -3.41
N VAL A 27 -9.12 -19.12 -4.68
CA VAL A 27 -8.51 -18.30 -5.75
C VAL A 27 -9.38 -17.07 -6.06
N GLU A 28 -10.70 -17.24 -6.09
CA GLU A 28 -11.66 -16.15 -6.26
C GLU A 28 -11.54 -15.12 -5.11
N ALA A 29 -11.57 -15.58 -3.85
CA ALA A 29 -11.39 -14.72 -2.68
C ALA A 29 -10.02 -14.00 -2.65
N LEU A 30 -8.96 -14.59 -3.19
CA LEU A 30 -7.67 -13.89 -3.36
C LEU A 30 -7.73 -12.80 -4.45
N SER A 31 -8.49 -13.02 -5.52
CA SER A 31 -8.63 -12.04 -6.61
C SER A 31 -9.48 -10.82 -6.23
N GLU A 32 -10.33 -10.92 -5.20
CA GLU A 32 -11.07 -9.78 -4.65
C GLU A 32 -10.18 -8.83 -3.82
N LEU A 33 -9.05 -9.31 -3.28
CA LEU A 33 -8.18 -8.52 -2.40
C LEU A 33 -7.29 -7.51 -3.14
N GLY A 34 -7.14 -7.63 -4.47
CA GLY A 34 -6.32 -6.73 -5.26
C GLY A 34 -6.14 -7.18 -6.72
N THR A 35 -5.44 -6.37 -7.50
CA THR A 35 -5.22 -6.65 -8.94
C THR A 35 -4.30 -7.86 -9.14
N VAL A 36 -4.81 -8.90 -9.79
CA VAL A 36 -4.02 -10.08 -10.18
C VAL A 36 -3.18 -9.77 -11.43
N GLU A 37 -1.86 -9.61 -11.26
CA GLU A 37 -0.95 -9.38 -12.40
C GLU A 37 -0.62 -10.64 -13.19
N ARG A 38 -0.54 -11.79 -12.51
CA ARG A 38 -0.18 -13.08 -13.12
C ARG A 38 -0.84 -14.23 -12.38
N GLN A 39 -1.48 -15.11 -13.13
CA GLN A 39 -2.05 -16.35 -12.63
C GLN A 39 -1.59 -17.51 -13.52
N ASN A 40 -0.97 -18.52 -12.91
CA ASN A 40 -0.57 -19.76 -13.57
C ASN A 40 -1.23 -20.94 -12.85
N LEU A 41 -2.06 -21.71 -13.54
CA LEU A 41 -2.69 -22.92 -13.02
C LEU A 41 -2.11 -24.13 -13.76
N THR A 42 -1.54 -25.08 -13.01
CA THR A 42 -1.04 -26.35 -13.55
C THR A 42 -1.84 -27.49 -12.93
N ALA A 43 -2.63 -28.18 -13.75
CA ALA A 43 -3.25 -29.44 -13.40
C ALA A 43 -2.40 -30.61 -13.93
N GLN A 44 -2.28 -31.68 -13.15
CA GLN A 44 -1.61 -32.91 -13.57
C GLN A 44 -2.42 -34.11 -13.10
N ASP A 45 -2.87 -34.94 -14.05
CA ASP A 45 -3.52 -36.20 -13.73
C ASP A 45 -2.49 -37.24 -13.28
N VAL A 46 -2.78 -37.87 -12.15
CA VAL A 46 -1.98 -38.94 -11.55
C VAL A 46 -2.83 -40.18 -11.20
N SER A 47 -4.05 -40.25 -11.75
CA SER A 47 -5.01 -41.34 -11.50
C SER A 47 -4.42 -42.70 -11.89
N ASP A 48 -3.86 -42.80 -13.11
CA ASP A 48 -3.20 -44.01 -13.60
C ASP A 48 -2.00 -44.39 -12.71
N GLN A 49 -1.20 -43.41 -12.29
CA GLN A 49 -0.06 -43.66 -11.39
C GLN A 49 -0.50 -44.22 -10.03
N LEU A 50 -1.61 -43.73 -9.48
CA LEU A 50 -2.17 -44.25 -8.23
C LEU A 50 -2.70 -45.68 -8.39
N VAL A 51 -3.34 -46.00 -9.53
CA VAL A 51 -3.81 -47.35 -9.86
C VAL A 51 -2.65 -48.33 -10.01
N ASP A 52 -1.60 -47.92 -10.73
CA ASP A 52 -0.38 -48.71 -10.95
C ASP A 52 0.38 -48.97 -9.65
N LEU A 53 0.60 -47.94 -8.81
CA LEU A 53 1.24 -48.11 -7.51
C LEU A 53 0.43 -49.05 -6.61
N ALA A 54 -0.90 -48.94 -6.60
CA ALA A 54 -1.76 -49.88 -5.88
C ALA A 54 -1.66 -51.30 -6.44
N ALA A 55 -1.52 -51.48 -7.76
CA ALA A 55 -1.29 -52.80 -8.38
C ALA A 55 0.08 -53.40 -7.97
N ARG A 56 1.15 -52.59 -7.97
CA ARG A 56 2.49 -53.02 -7.53
C ARG A 56 2.49 -53.45 -6.05
N VAL A 57 1.85 -52.69 -5.15
CA VAL A 57 1.68 -53.09 -3.73
C VAL A 57 0.94 -54.42 -3.59
N ARG A 58 -0.19 -54.60 -4.30
CA ARG A 58 -0.94 -55.88 -4.27
C ARG A 58 -0.10 -57.07 -4.72
N ASN A 59 0.74 -56.88 -5.75
CA ASN A 59 1.60 -57.95 -6.26
C ASN A 59 2.75 -58.28 -5.29
N LEU A 60 3.37 -57.26 -4.67
CA LEU A 60 4.43 -57.45 -3.68
C LEU A 60 3.90 -58.12 -2.39
N ARG A 61 2.70 -57.77 -1.92
CA ARG A 61 2.08 -58.47 -0.77
C ARG A 61 1.81 -59.95 -1.06
N LYS A 62 1.42 -60.31 -2.29
CA LYS A 62 1.32 -61.73 -2.72
C LYS A 62 2.68 -62.43 -2.77
N ALA A 63 3.74 -61.71 -3.15
CA ALA A 63 5.10 -62.23 -3.07
C ALA A 63 5.52 -62.45 -1.60
N GLU A 64 5.17 -61.52 -0.70
CA GLU A 64 5.37 -61.66 0.74
C GLU A 64 4.68 -62.91 1.31
N GLU A 65 3.38 -63.09 1.01
CA GLU A 65 2.61 -64.29 1.37
C GLU A 65 3.26 -65.58 0.85
N THR A 66 3.78 -65.55 -0.38
CA THR A 66 4.48 -66.70 -0.99
C THR A 66 5.81 -66.99 -0.30
N LEU A 67 6.59 -65.96 0.05
CA LEU A 67 7.85 -66.10 0.79
C LEU A 67 7.61 -66.65 2.20
N LEU A 68 6.58 -66.18 2.90
CA LEU A 68 6.17 -66.73 4.20
C LEU A 68 5.81 -68.22 4.07
N GLY A 69 5.01 -68.60 3.08
CA GLY A 69 4.67 -70.01 2.81
C GLY A 69 5.87 -70.90 2.41
N ILE A 70 6.94 -70.33 1.83
CA ILE A 70 8.21 -71.05 1.59
C ILE A 70 8.99 -71.20 2.90
N MET A 71 9.00 -70.17 3.74
CA MET A 71 9.69 -70.17 5.04
C MET A 71 9.11 -71.24 5.98
N GLU A 72 7.79 -71.39 6.04
CA GLU A 72 7.10 -72.43 6.83
C GLU A 72 7.41 -73.86 6.38
N ARG A 73 7.75 -74.06 5.10
CA ARG A 73 7.98 -75.38 4.50
C ARG A 73 9.46 -75.79 4.46
N THR A 74 10.36 -74.90 4.88
CA THR A 74 11.80 -75.06 4.76
C THR A 74 12.43 -75.44 6.11
N GLY A 75 13.06 -76.62 6.18
CA GLY A 75 13.74 -77.10 7.40
C GLY A 75 15.21 -76.68 7.56
N ALA A 76 15.84 -76.13 6.52
CA ALA A 76 17.27 -75.79 6.52
C ALA A 76 17.50 -74.32 6.93
N VAL A 77 18.28 -74.10 8.00
CA VAL A 77 18.58 -72.75 8.53
C VAL A 77 19.17 -71.82 7.47
N ALA A 78 20.03 -72.32 6.60
CA ALA A 78 20.64 -71.54 5.52
C ALA A 78 19.61 -71.02 4.50
N ASP A 79 18.53 -71.76 4.26
CA ASP A 79 17.47 -71.36 3.32
C ASP A 79 16.43 -70.46 4.01
N VAL A 80 16.13 -70.69 5.29
CA VAL A 80 15.35 -69.76 6.11
C VAL A 80 15.99 -68.37 6.13
N LEU A 81 17.32 -68.27 6.30
CA LEU A 81 18.04 -66.99 6.28
C LEU A 81 17.95 -66.28 4.92
N LYS A 82 18.01 -67.02 3.80
CA LYS A 82 17.82 -66.44 2.44
C LYS A 82 16.40 -65.90 2.26
N VAL A 83 15.40 -66.67 2.66
CA VAL A 83 13.98 -66.27 2.56
C VAL A 83 13.70 -65.06 3.47
N ALA A 84 14.26 -65.01 4.68
CA ALA A 84 14.14 -63.87 5.57
C ALA A 84 14.78 -62.58 5.01
N GLN A 85 15.93 -62.70 4.33
CA GLN A 85 16.54 -61.56 3.63
C GLN A 85 15.64 -61.06 2.49
N GLU A 86 15.08 -61.95 1.69
CA GLU A 86 14.22 -61.56 0.57
C GLU A 86 12.86 -61.03 1.03
N LEU A 87 12.35 -61.52 2.16
CA LEU A 87 11.17 -60.99 2.84
C LEU A 87 11.41 -59.54 3.30
N ASN A 88 12.58 -59.24 3.89
CA ASN A 88 12.96 -57.89 4.26
C ASN A 88 13.11 -56.97 3.04
N ASN A 89 13.73 -57.45 1.95
CA ASN A 89 13.84 -56.72 0.68
C ASN A 89 12.43 -56.36 0.14
N THR A 90 11.53 -57.35 0.12
CA THR A 90 10.15 -57.20 -0.36
C THR A 90 9.37 -56.17 0.47
N ARG A 91 9.49 -56.24 1.81
CA ARG A 91 8.85 -55.29 2.73
C ARG A 91 9.37 -53.87 2.54
N ALA A 92 10.67 -53.68 2.42
CA ALA A 92 11.26 -52.37 2.16
C ALA A 92 10.77 -51.77 0.82
N GLU A 93 10.54 -52.59 -0.22
CA GLU A 93 9.93 -52.08 -1.46
C GLU A 93 8.42 -51.79 -1.31
N ILE A 94 7.66 -52.60 -0.56
CA ILE A 94 6.25 -52.29 -0.22
C ILE A 94 6.17 -50.92 0.46
N GLU A 95 6.92 -50.71 1.54
CA GLU A 95 6.94 -49.45 2.30
C GLU A 95 7.29 -48.24 1.41
N ARG A 96 8.30 -48.39 0.55
CA ARG A 96 8.72 -47.36 -0.42
C ARG A 96 7.59 -46.99 -1.40
N ILE A 97 6.91 -47.98 -1.95
CA ILE A 97 5.82 -47.77 -2.92
C ILE A 97 4.57 -47.23 -2.21
N GLU A 98 4.26 -47.68 -1.01
CA GLU A 98 3.15 -47.16 -0.20
C GLU A 98 3.37 -45.70 0.19
N ALA A 99 4.59 -45.31 0.59
CA ALA A 99 4.95 -43.92 0.84
C ALA A 99 4.78 -43.04 -0.41
N GLN A 100 5.24 -43.50 -1.58
CA GLN A 100 5.05 -42.79 -2.85
C GLN A 100 3.56 -42.65 -3.22
N ARG A 101 2.77 -43.72 -3.04
CA ARG A 101 1.32 -43.71 -3.27
C ARG A 101 0.60 -42.73 -2.33
N GLN A 102 1.03 -42.65 -1.06
CA GLN A 102 0.45 -41.73 -0.09
C GLN A 102 0.78 -40.26 -0.40
N ASP A 103 2.02 -39.96 -0.82
CA ASP A 103 2.38 -38.60 -1.25
C ASP A 103 1.55 -38.14 -2.45
N LEU A 104 1.40 -38.99 -3.47
CA LEU A 104 0.53 -38.72 -4.62
C LEU A 104 -0.94 -38.56 -4.21
N SER A 105 -1.45 -39.42 -3.32
CA SER A 105 -2.82 -39.32 -2.80
C SER A 105 -3.05 -38.00 -2.05
N ASN A 106 -2.05 -37.52 -1.29
CA ASN A 106 -2.10 -36.23 -0.61
C ASN A 106 -2.07 -35.05 -1.59
N ARG A 107 -1.34 -35.16 -2.70
CA ARG A 107 -1.30 -34.13 -3.76
C ARG A 107 -2.61 -34.03 -4.55
N VAL A 108 -3.35 -35.13 -4.71
CA VAL A 108 -4.70 -35.10 -5.29
C VAL A 108 -5.67 -34.43 -4.31
N ALA A 109 -5.63 -34.79 -3.02
CA ALA A 109 -6.52 -34.22 -2.01
C ALA A 109 -6.29 -32.72 -1.74
N PHE A 110 -5.05 -32.23 -1.87
CA PHE A 110 -4.66 -30.85 -1.57
C PHE A 110 -3.86 -30.20 -2.71
N SER A 111 -4.42 -29.12 -3.27
CA SER A 111 -3.69 -28.23 -4.15
C SER A 111 -2.71 -27.35 -3.36
N THR A 112 -1.52 -27.13 -3.91
CA THR A 112 -0.53 -26.19 -3.37
C THR A 112 -0.64 -24.86 -4.11
N VAL A 113 -1.02 -23.80 -3.41
CA VAL A 113 -1.08 -22.45 -3.96
C VAL A 113 0.14 -21.67 -3.47
N ASN A 114 0.87 -21.04 -4.39
CA ASN A 114 1.92 -20.07 -4.06
C ASN A 114 1.38 -18.69 -4.44
N VAL A 115 1.39 -17.77 -3.48
CA VAL A 115 0.88 -16.40 -3.65
C VAL A 115 2.03 -15.44 -3.38
N GLN A 116 2.31 -14.57 -4.35
CA GLN A 116 3.27 -13.49 -4.22
C GLN A 116 2.49 -12.18 -4.23
N PHE A 117 2.53 -11.46 -3.12
CA PHE A 117 1.99 -10.11 -3.02
C PHE A 117 3.13 -9.12 -3.24
N GLN A 118 2.89 -8.11 -4.07
CA GLN A 118 3.78 -6.96 -4.22
C GLN A 118 2.95 -5.72 -3.88
N LEU A 119 3.44 -4.89 -2.95
CA LEU A 119 2.78 -3.59 -2.72
C LEU A 119 3.06 -2.70 -3.92
N ALA A 120 2.01 -2.35 -4.67
CA ALA A 120 2.06 -1.23 -5.61
C ALA A 120 2.52 0.00 -4.83
N GLY A 121 3.70 0.51 -5.18
CA GLY A 121 4.41 1.50 -4.40
C GLY A 121 3.63 2.80 -4.25
N THR A 122 2.85 2.92 -3.17
CA THR A 122 2.54 4.24 -2.62
C THR A 122 3.86 4.84 -2.21
N ALA A 123 4.36 5.77 -3.02
CA ALA A 123 5.51 6.58 -2.65
C ALA A 123 5.23 7.12 -1.25
N ILE A 124 5.98 6.61 -0.26
CA ILE A 124 6.02 7.23 1.06
C ILE A 124 6.45 8.66 0.74
N PRO A 125 5.64 9.69 1.05
CA PRO A 125 6.03 11.05 0.72
C PRO A 125 7.28 11.32 1.54
N GLU A 126 8.45 11.29 0.88
CA GLU A 126 9.72 11.57 1.53
C GLU A 126 9.53 12.90 2.24
N THR A 127 9.61 12.90 3.57
CA THR A 127 9.47 14.11 4.36
C THR A 127 10.50 15.09 3.83
N PRO A 128 10.09 16.17 3.14
CA PRO A 128 11.00 16.93 2.30
C PRO A 128 12.13 17.44 3.18
N ALA A 129 13.36 17.06 2.83
CA ALA A 129 14.54 17.42 3.60
C ALA A 129 14.52 18.91 3.94
N ILE A 130 14.97 19.29 5.14
CA ILE A 130 14.84 20.68 5.65
C ILE A 130 15.39 21.70 4.63
N ALA A 131 16.39 21.33 3.82
CA ALA A 131 16.91 22.10 2.69
C ALA A 131 15.85 22.46 1.61
N THR A 132 14.96 21.55 1.23
CA THR A 132 13.90 21.82 0.23
C THR A 132 12.74 22.62 0.84
N GLN A 133 12.46 22.47 2.14
CA GLN A 133 11.54 23.37 2.86
C GLN A 133 12.08 24.82 2.92
N LEU A 134 13.39 24.99 3.15
CA LEU A 134 14.06 26.29 3.13
C LEU A 134 14.09 26.93 1.72
N GLY A 135 14.34 26.13 0.68
CA GLY A 135 14.27 26.61 -0.70
C GLY A 135 12.87 27.10 -1.10
N ASN A 136 11.83 26.32 -0.78
CA ASN A 136 10.44 26.66 -1.12
C ASN A 136 9.91 27.87 -0.33
N THR A 137 10.34 28.06 0.92
CA THR A 137 10.00 29.24 1.71
C THR A 137 10.72 30.50 1.21
N TRP A 138 11.98 30.40 0.77
CA TRP A 138 12.71 31.50 0.15
C TRP A 138 12.07 31.96 -1.18
N GLN A 139 11.69 31.01 -2.05
CA GLN A 139 10.97 31.29 -3.28
C GLN A 139 9.64 32.02 -2.99
N SER A 140 8.90 31.56 -1.99
CA SER A 140 7.62 32.15 -1.56
C SER A 140 7.76 33.56 -0.98
N ALA A 141 8.87 33.85 -0.29
CA ALA A 141 9.19 35.19 0.22
C ALA A 141 9.41 36.20 -0.93
N SER A 142 10.08 35.78 -2.02
CA SER A 142 10.35 36.67 -3.17
C SER A 142 9.08 37.20 -3.84
N HIS A 143 8.01 36.40 -3.92
CA HIS A 143 6.70 36.79 -4.45
C HIS A 143 5.86 37.68 -3.51
N SER A 144 6.37 37.97 -2.30
CA SER A 144 5.76 38.93 -1.37
C SER A 144 6.41 40.32 -1.48
N VAL A 145 7.74 40.37 -1.69
CA VAL A 145 8.49 41.63 -1.88
C VAL A 145 8.04 42.38 -3.14
N SER A 146 7.81 41.68 -4.25
CA SER A 146 7.39 42.28 -5.53
C SER A 146 5.97 42.87 -5.50
N ARG A 147 5.06 42.32 -4.70
CA ARG A 147 3.71 42.89 -4.50
C ARG A 147 3.74 44.13 -3.60
N PHE A 148 4.66 44.19 -2.64
CA PHE A 148 4.81 45.36 -1.77
C PHE A 148 5.34 46.58 -2.52
N THR A 149 6.36 46.42 -3.37
CA THR A 149 6.94 47.51 -4.17
C THR A 149 5.98 48.07 -5.22
N LEU A 150 5.23 47.21 -5.93
CA LEU A 150 4.18 47.67 -6.86
C LEU A 150 3.00 48.34 -6.15
N GLY A 151 2.66 47.91 -4.92
CA GLY A 151 1.64 48.57 -4.09
C GLY A 151 2.01 50.02 -3.76
N LEU A 152 3.26 50.27 -3.36
CA LEU A 152 3.73 51.61 -2.99
C LEU A 152 3.72 52.59 -4.19
N LEU A 153 4.14 52.11 -5.36
CA LEU A 153 4.14 52.87 -6.62
C LEU A 153 2.72 53.17 -7.14
N LYS A 154 1.78 52.22 -6.97
CA LYS A 154 0.37 52.45 -7.32
C LYS A 154 -0.30 53.45 -6.38
N LEU A 155 0.06 53.43 -5.09
CA LEU A 155 -0.44 54.38 -4.09
C LEU A 155 0.05 55.80 -4.35
N SER A 156 1.34 55.99 -4.68
CA SER A 156 1.89 57.31 -5.00
C SER A 156 1.27 57.92 -6.27
N LEU A 157 1.04 57.10 -7.30
CA LEU A 157 0.33 57.54 -8.51
C LEU A 157 -1.12 57.95 -8.21
N TRP A 158 -1.82 57.20 -7.36
CA TRP A 158 -3.21 57.51 -6.98
C TRP A 158 -3.31 58.83 -6.19
N LEU A 159 -2.37 59.06 -5.26
CA LEU A 159 -2.20 60.32 -4.53
C LEU A 159 -1.92 61.51 -5.46
N LEU A 160 -1.07 61.32 -6.47
CA LEU A 160 -0.73 62.36 -7.44
C LEU A 160 -1.94 62.75 -8.30
N VAL A 161 -2.68 61.78 -8.85
CA VAL A 161 -3.84 62.02 -9.72
C VAL A 161 -5.02 62.61 -8.94
N TYR A 162 -5.27 62.17 -7.72
CA TYR A 162 -6.36 62.70 -6.88
C TYR A 162 -5.97 63.95 -6.05
N SER A 163 -4.73 64.44 -6.15
CA SER A 163 -4.26 65.67 -5.50
C SER A 163 -5.25 66.86 -5.62
N PRO A 164 -5.85 67.16 -6.80
CA PRO A 164 -6.83 68.24 -6.92
C PRO A 164 -8.11 68.00 -6.11
N TYR A 165 -8.56 66.74 -5.99
CA TYR A 165 -9.75 66.37 -5.23
C TYR A 165 -9.53 66.48 -3.72
N TRP A 166 -8.36 66.05 -3.21
CA TRP A 166 -8.02 66.23 -1.80
C TRP A 166 -7.92 67.71 -1.43
N LEU A 167 -7.35 68.55 -2.31
CA LEU A 167 -7.31 70.00 -2.12
C LEU A 167 -8.72 70.62 -2.18
N ALA A 168 -9.59 70.18 -3.09
CA ALA A 168 -10.97 70.65 -3.16
C ALA A 168 -11.77 70.29 -1.88
N ILE A 169 -11.63 69.07 -1.37
CA ILE A 169 -12.25 68.64 -0.10
C ILE A 169 -11.72 69.47 1.07
N ALA A 170 -10.40 69.67 1.16
CA ALA A 170 -9.79 70.49 2.20
C ALA A 170 -10.26 71.96 2.14
N ALA A 171 -10.39 72.53 0.94
CA ALA A 171 -10.92 73.88 0.74
C ALA A 171 -12.40 74.00 1.14
N ILE A 172 -13.23 73.00 0.81
CA ILE A 172 -14.64 72.95 1.22
C ILE A 172 -14.76 72.84 2.74
N VAL A 173 -13.99 71.95 3.38
CA VAL A 173 -13.96 71.82 4.85
C VAL A 173 -13.50 73.12 5.51
N TRP A 174 -12.45 73.77 4.98
CA TRP A 174 -11.98 75.07 5.47
C TRP A 174 -13.03 76.18 5.31
N LEU A 175 -13.74 76.23 4.18
CA LEU A 175 -14.84 77.18 3.96
C LEU A 175 -16.01 76.95 4.94
N ILE A 176 -16.36 75.69 5.21
CA ILE A 176 -17.42 75.33 6.18
C ILE A 176 -17.00 75.72 7.61
N LEU A 177 -15.76 75.44 8.01
CA LEU A 177 -15.23 75.84 9.32
C LEU A 177 -15.19 77.37 9.46
N ARG A 178 -14.74 78.08 8.41
CA ARG A 178 -14.69 79.54 8.34
C ARG A 178 -16.08 80.19 8.32
N SER A 179 -17.09 79.57 7.69
CA SER A 179 -18.47 80.08 7.70
C SER A 179 -19.14 79.85 9.05
N ARG A 180 -18.80 78.76 9.75
CA ARG A 180 -19.29 78.47 11.11
C ARG A 180 -18.72 79.46 12.14
N SER A 181 -17.44 79.83 12.00
CA SER A 181 -16.78 80.87 12.81
C SER A 181 -17.32 82.30 12.60
N ARG A 182 -17.99 82.59 11.48
CA ARG A 182 -18.54 83.93 11.16
C ARG A 182 -20.01 84.15 11.54
N ARG A 183 -20.66 83.19 12.22
CA ARG A 183 -22.06 83.30 12.66
C ARG A 183 -22.26 83.54 14.17
N SER A 184 -21.20 83.82 14.92
CA SER A 184 -21.26 84.10 16.37
C SER A 184 -21.04 85.57 16.74
N THR A 185 -21.56 86.53 15.95
CA THR A 185 -21.37 87.98 16.23
C THR A 185 -22.54 88.87 15.78
N ARG A 186 -23.80 88.41 15.91
CA ARG A 186 -24.98 89.28 15.75
C ARG A 186 -26.27 88.71 16.38
N ALA A 187 -26.39 88.78 17.71
CA ALA A 187 -27.67 88.84 18.43
C ALA A 187 -27.45 89.26 19.91
N ARG A 188 -28.09 90.36 20.33
CA ARG A 188 -28.06 91.06 21.65
C ARG A 188 -27.03 92.17 21.84
N ALA A 189 -27.22 93.25 21.08
CA ALA A 189 -27.29 94.59 21.68
C ALA A 189 -28.78 94.88 22.05
N VAL A 190 -29.05 95.98 22.78
CA VAL A 190 -30.35 96.33 23.41
C VAL A 190 -30.63 95.43 24.63
N GLU A 191 -30.71 95.88 25.89
CA GLU A 191 -30.55 97.20 26.55
C GLU A 191 -30.03 96.94 28.01
N THR A 192 -29.81 97.88 28.95
CA THR A 192 -30.22 99.29 29.14
C THR A 192 -29.16 100.09 29.95
N LEU A 193 -29.38 101.41 30.10
CA LEU A 193 -28.86 102.34 31.13
C LEU A 193 -30.11 102.95 31.88
N PRO A 194 -30.06 103.94 32.80
CA PRO A 194 -28.99 104.58 33.62
C PRO A 194 -29.46 104.66 35.12
N PRO A 195 -29.33 105.75 35.93
CA PRO A 195 -28.33 106.84 36.09
C PRO A 195 -27.71 106.85 37.53
N GLN A 196 -26.71 107.68 37.88
CA GLN A 196 -26.78 109.06 38.45
C GLN A 196 -25.41 109.34 39.14
N PRO A 197 -25.11 110.57 39.63
CA PRO A 197 -25.43 111.91 39.12
C PRO A 197 -24.17 112.70 38.69
#